data_AF-A0AAW0SFT6-F1
#
_entry.id   AF-A0AAW0SFT6-F1
#
_cell.length_a   1.000
_cell.length_b   1.000
_cell.length_c   1.000
_cell.angle_alpha   90.00
_cell.angle_beta   90.00
_cell.angle_gamma   90.00
#
_symmetry.space_group_name_H-M   'P 1'
#
loop_
_entity.id
_entity.type
_entity.pdbx_description
1 polymer ?
#
loop_
_entity_poly.entity_id
_entity_poly.type
_entity_poly.pdbx_seq_one_letter_code
_entity_poly.pdbx_strand_id
1 'polypeptide(L)' 'MINVKIHIDIPRMSPLIPLFQQTIVQEMFEHILYIWAIRHPASGYVQGINDLVTPFFIVFLHEVVPKGEVFNVFSYFVI' A
#
# COMPACT_ATOMS: atom_id res chain seq x y z
N MET A 1 -7.26 18.40 -2.05
CA MET A 1 -6.56 17.94 -3.27
C MET A 1 -5.71 16.70 -3.02
N ILE A 2 -4.85 16.68 -1.98
CA ILE A 2 -4.02 15.49 -1.62
C ILE A 2 -4.89 14.26 -1.34
N ASN A 3 -5.89 14.37 -0.45
CA ASN A 3 -6.76 13.24 -0.08
C ASN A 3 -7.54 12.67 -1.27
N VAL A 4 -7.96 13.53 -2.21
CA VAL A 4 -8.68 13.12 -3.42
C VAL A 4 -7.77 12.30 -4.33
N LYS A 5 -6.50 12.70 -4.51
CA LYS A 5 -5.54 11.94 -5.33
C LYS A 5 -5.23 10.58 -4.71
N ILE A 6 -4.97 10.54 -3.40
CA ILE A 6 -4.69 9.29 -2.67
C ILE A 6 -5.88 8.32 -2.83
N HIS A 7 -7.11 8.79 -2.59
CA HIS A 7 -8.31 7.96 -2.69
C HIS A 7 -8.59 7.43 -4.11
N ILE A 8 -8.14 8.14 -5.15
CA ILE A 8 -8.24 7.69 -6.55
C ILE A 8 -7.14 6.67 -6.90
N ASP A 9 -5.94 6.83 -6.35
CA ASP A 9 -4.78 6.03 -6.71
C ASP A 9 -4.76 4.68 -5.99
N ILE A 10 -5.14 4.64 -4.71
CA ILE A 10 -5.04 3.44 -3.87
C ILE A 10 -5.83 2.24 -4.44
N PRO A 11 -7.10 2.38 -4.86
CA PRO A 11 -7.84 1.26 -5.45
C PRO A 11 -7.20 0.72 -6.75
N ARG A 12 -6.42 1.56 -7.46
CA ARG A 12 -5.78 1.22 -8.74
C ARG A 12 -4.38 0.61 -8.57
N MET A 13 -3.83 0.61 -7.35
CA MET A 13 -2.49 0.11 -7.06
C MET A 13 -2.48 -1.42 -7.01
N SER A 14 -1.50 -2.04 -7.67
CA SER A 14 -1.33 -3.50 -7.74
C SER A 14 -2.66 -4.25 -7.97
N PRO A 15 -3.43 -3.90 -9.03
CA PRO A 15 -4.83 -4.32 -9.16
C PRO A 15 -5.01 -5.83 -9.35
N LEU A 16 -3.95 -6.51 -9.78
CA LEU A 16 -3.94 -7.97 -9.97
C LEU A 16 -3.71 -8.73 -8.67
N ILE A 17 -3.46 -8.03 -7.55
CA ILE A 17 -3.08 -8.64 -6.28
C ILE A 17 -4.23 -8.45 -5.28
N PRO A 18 -4.98 -9.52 -4.95
CA PRO A 18 -6.19 -9.43 -4.15
C PRO A 18 -6.01 -8.75 -2.78
N LEU A 19 -4.82 -8.88 -2.19
CA LEU A 19 -4.46 -8.21 -0.93
C LEU A 19 -4.70 -6.69 -0.98
N PHE A 20 -4.34 -6.04 -2.09
CA PHE A 20 -4.45 -4.59 -2.25
C PHE A 20 -5.87 -4.13 -2.59
N GLN A 21 -6.76 -5.08 -2.87
CA GLN A 21 -8.18 -4.82 -3.09
C GLN A 21 -9.00 -4.93 -1.80
N GLN A 22 -8.40 -5.41 -0.70
CA GLN A 22 -9.06 -5.43 0.60
C GLN A 22 -9.20 -4.01 1.13
N THR A 23 -10.42 -3.63 1.53
CA THR A 23 -10.72 -2.29 2.07
C THR A 23 -9.80 -1.91 3.23
N ILE A 24 -9.52 -2.85 4.15
CA ILE A 24 -8.62 -2.59 5.29
C ILE A 24 -7.20 -2.23 4.84
N VAL A 25 -6.68 -2.89 3.80
CA VAL A 25 -5.35 -2.59 3.25
C VAL A 25 -5.35 -1.24 2.55
N GLN A 26 -6.41 -0.91 1.81
CA GLN A 26 -6.57 0.39 1.18
C GLN A 26 -6.60 1.52 2.23
N GLU A 27 -7.40 1.39 3.28
CA GLU A 27 -7.46 2.35 4.38
C GLU A 27 -6.10 2.53 5.08
N MET A 28 -5.35 1.44 5.29
CA MET A 28 -3.99 1.53 5.85
C MET A 28 -3.07 2.36 4.95
N PHE A 29 -3.10 2.13 3.63
CA PHE A 29 -2.28 2.87 2.68
C PHE A 29 -2.71 4.34 2.58
N GLU A 30 -4.01 4.62 2.58
CA GLU A 30 -4.53 5.99 2.61
C GLU A 30 -4.02 6.75 3.84
N HIS A 31 -4.06 6.14 5.03
CA HIS A 31 -3.55 6.75 6.25
C HIS A 31 -2.04 7.00 6.21
N ILE A 32 -1.24 6.02 5.76
CA ILE A 32 0.21 6.15 5.65
C ILE A 32 0.57 7.31 4.71
N LEU A 33 -0.03 7.34 3.52
CA LEU A 33 0.25 8.36 2.51
C LEU A 33 -0.29 9.73 2.89
N TYR A 34 -1.42 9.79 3.59
CA TYR A 34 -1.94 11.03 4.15
C TYR A 34 -0.95 11.64 5.14
N ILE A 35 -0.51 10.86 6.13
CA ILE A 35 0.47 11.30 7.13
C ILE A 35 1.77 11.73 6.45
N TRP A 36 2.28 10.94 5.51
CA TRP A 36 3.51 11.28 4.80
C TRP A 36 3.36 12.61 4.04
N ALA A 37 2.26 12.82 3.32
CA ALA A 37 2.02 14.02 2.52
C ALA A 37 1.89 15.29 3.37
N ILE A 38 1.22 15.24 4.53
CA ILE A 38 1.12 16.40 5.41
C ILE A 38 2.46 16.74 6.10
N ARG A 39 3.33 15.74 6.30
CA ARG A 39 4.66 15.95 6.89
C ARG A 39 5.71 16.40 5.87
N HIS A 40 5.44 16.26 4.57
CA HIS A 40 6.31 16.69 3.48
C HIS A 40 5.57 17.69 2.56
N PRO A 41 5.20 18.88 3.06
CA PRO A 41 4.30 19.80 2.35
C PRO A 41 4.85 20.33 1.02
N ALA A 42 6.19 20.41 0.87
CA ALA A 42 6.82 20.82 -0.38
C ALA A 42 6.63 19.77 -1.49
N SER A 43 6.48 18.49 -1.13
CA SER A 43 6.22 17.40 -2.07
C SER A 43 4.72 17.15 -2.22
N GLY A 44 3.99 17.05 -1.11
CA GLY A 44 2.63 16.51 -1.08
C GLY A 44 2.56 15.10 -1.69
N TYR A 45 1.37 14.56 -1.92
CA TYR A 45 1.25 13.27 -2.60
C TYR A 45 1.49 13.38 -4.12
N VAL A 46 2.38 12.52 -4.63
CA VAL A 46 2.68 12.32 -6.06
C VAL A 46 2.49 10.83 -6.37
N GLN A 47 1.80 10.55 -7.48
CA GLN A 47 1.60 9.18 -7.96
C GLN A 47 2.96 8.47 -8.12
N GLY A 48 3.07 7.24 -7.62
CA GLY A 48 4.30 6.47 -7.51
C GLY A 48 4.86 6.38 -6.08
N ILE A 49 4.50 7.33 -5.20
CA ILE A 49 4.86 7.23 -3.78
C ILE A 49 4.11 6.07 -3.10
N ASN A 50 2.89 5.78 -3.54
CA ASN A 50 2.11 4.63 -3.10
C ASN A 50 2.86 3.30 -3.33
N ASP A 51 3.62 3.18 -4.42
CA ASP A 51 4.36 1.96 -4.75
C ASP A 51 5.55 1.75 -3.81
N LEU A 52 6.10 2.83 -3.21
CA LEU A 52 7.18 2.75 -2.23
C LEU A 52 6.71 2.16 -0.89
N VAL A 53 5.41 2.23 -0.57
CA VAL A 53 4.85 1.68 0.67
C VAL A 53 4.73 0.15 0.60
N THR A 54 4.47 -0.38 -0.60
CA THR A 54 4.28 -1.82 -0.88
C THR A 54 5.38 -2.72 -0.32
N PRO A 55 6.69 -2.53 -0.59
CA PRO A 55 7.73 -3.42 -0.07
C PRO A 55 7.77 -3.46 1.47
N PHE A 56 7.62 -2.31 2.13
CA PHE A 56 7.59 -2.26 3.61
C PHE A 56 6.37 -2.97 4.17
N PHE A 57 5.20 -2.73 3.57
CA PHE A 57 3.96 -3.38 3.98
C PHE A 57 4.07 -4.91 3.89
N ILE A 58 4.59 -5.41 2.77
CA ILE A 58 4.77 -6.84 2.51
C ILE A 58 5.77 -7.47 3.49
N VAL A 59 6.93 -6.84 3.70
CA VAL A 59 7.94 -7.33 4.67
C VAL A 59 7.39 -7.38 6.09
N PHE A 60 6.69 -6.35 6.55
CA PHE A 60 6.13 -6.34 7.91
C PHE A 60 4.94 -7.28 8.07
N LEU A 61 4.10 -7.43 7.04
CA LEU A 61 2.99 -8.37 7.05
C LEU A 61 3.50 -9.82 7.16
N HIS A 62 4.63 -10.14 6.52
CA HIS A 62 5.25 -11.46 6.58
C HIS A 62 5.59 -11.91 8.02
N GLU A 63 5.99 -10.98 8.89
CA GLU A 63 6.36 -11.30 10.26
C GLU A 63 5.17 -11.68 11.14
N VAL A 64 3.96 -11.26 10.77
CA VAL A 64 2.74 -11.43 11.59
C VAL A 64 1.78 -12.49 11.03
N VAL A 65 1.92 -12.88 9.76
CA VAL A 65 1.12 -13.95 9.15
C VAL A 65 1.63 -15.33 9.60
N PRO A 66 0.75 -16.25 10.06
CA PRO A 66 1.15 -17.60 10.45
C PRO A 66 1.90 -18.35 9.34
N LYS A 67 2.94 -19.10 9.72
CA LYS A 67 3.70 -19.95 8.81
C LYS A 67 2.76 -21.00 8.19
N GLY A 68 2.47 -20.86 6.89
CA GLY A 68 1.55 -21.72 6.15
C GLY A 68 0.60 -20.97 5.22
N GLU A 69 0.25 -19.72 5.56
CA GLU A 69 -0.62 -18.86 4.73
C GLU A 69 0.17 -17.91 3.80
N VAL A 70 1.48 -17.82 4.03
CA VAL A 70 2.44 -17.01 3.30
C VAL A 70 2.50 -17.37 1.80
N PHE A 71 2.31 -18.65 1.43
CA PHE A 71 2.54 -19.09 0.05
C PHE A 71 1.59 -18.47 -1.00
N ASN A 72 0.43 -17.96 -0.58
CA ASN A 72 -0.59 -17.40 -1.46
C ASN A 72 -0.44 -15.87 -1.68
N VAL A 73 0.29 -15.19 -0.79
CA VAL A 73 0.42 -13.72 -0.79
C VAL A 73 1.71 -13.26 -1.46
N PHE A 74 2.81 -14.00 -1.29
CA PHE A 74 4.15 -13.54 -1.67
C PHE A 74 4.65 -14.09 -3.02
N SER A 75 3.99 -15.10 -3.58
CA SER A 75 4.34 -15.71 -4.87
C SER A 75 4.20 -14.76 -6.07
N TYR A 76 3.44 -13.66 -5.92
CA TYR A 76 3.27 -12.62 -6.93
C TYR A 76 4.23 -11.42 -6.80
N PHE A 77 4.95 -11.31 -5.68
CA PHE A 77 5.85 -10.17 -5.38
C PHE A 77 7.33 -10.47 -5.58
N VAL A 78 7.67 -11.74 -5.79
CA VAL A 78 9.04 -12.21 -6.06
C VAL A 78 9.11 -12.71 -7.50
N ILE A 79 8.93 -11.80 -8.47
CA ILE A 79 9.43 -11.93 -9.84
C ILE A 79 9.99 -10.57 -10.27
#